data_AF-A0A5J4T740-F1
#
_entry.id   AF-A0A5J4T740-F1
#
_cell.length_a   1.000
_cell.length_b   1.000
_cell.length_c   1.000
_cell.angle_alpha   90.00
_cell.angle_beta   90.00
_cell.angle_gamma   90.00
#
_symmetry.space_group_name_H-M   'P 1'
#
loop_
_entity.id
_entity.type
_entity.pdbx_description
1 polymer ?
#
loop_
_entity_poly.entity_id
_entity_poly.type
_entity_poly.pdbx_seq_one_letter_code
_entity_poly.pdbx_strand_id
1 'polypeptide(L)'
;MKQMYGTSSAMNGQAEIKIMKGGDDLFIENDQKGWISAIGGLQLRIYGIKIITDQSKLTIPIIYIQDTNSILELNTVTLSEIKLIPPSTQAKGIIHIDVDNTQLIAQNCLFENIDIEEYGGNAIRIVNSGSYPITATIKGCQFNNINSIGDSNGRGGSAIYMENKHGSKLVIDDSCQFYKCITDKANGGAIYVDIDFTFEFEFKINSATVKECQIKIDTSKDLPPTGYGGGIFITGDGNYDPSTLRLDLSGMEILDNSAEKSGQSLYVVMNKLKDWCQYGLSGEYVKGNYSDTLS
;
A
#
# COMPACT_ATOMS: atom_id res chain seq x y z
N MET A 1 11.70 -22.01 -16.19
CA MET A 1 13.15 -21.90 -15.87
C MET A 1 13.62 -20.55 -16.41
N LYS A 2 14.21 -19.68 -15.58
CA LYS A 2 14.85 -18.45 -16.07
C LYS A 2 16.22 -18.81 -16.64
N GLN A 3 16.57 -18.31 -17.82
CA GLN A 3 17.74 -18.76 -18.59
C GLN A 3 18.55 -17.55 -19.06
N MET A 4 19.87 -17.67 -19.03
CA MET A 4 20.78 -16.61 -19.51
C MET A 4 20.66 -16.49 -21.04
N TYR A 5 20.56 -15.26 -21.55
CA TYR A 5 20.32 -15.00 -22.99
C TYR A 5 21.36 -15.69 -23.88
N GLY A 6 20.89 -16.49 -24.83
CA GLY A 6 21.75 -17.21 -25.77
C GLY A 6 22.47 -18.44 -25.21
N THR A 7 22.16 -18.90 -23.99
CA THR A 7 22.81 -20.07 -23.37
C THR A 7 21.76 -21.03 -22.81
N SER A 8 22.08 -22.31 -22.55
CA SER A 8 21.21 -23.25 -21.82
C SER A 8 21.29 -23.12 -20.29
N SER A 9 22.11 -22.21 -19.79
CA SER A 9 22.37 -22.05 -18.35
C SER A 9 21.21 -21.35 -17.66
N ALA A 10 20.80 -21.87 -16.50
CA ALA A 10 19.84 -21.20 -15.64
C ALA A 10 20.42 -19.87 -15.12
N MET A 11 19.61 -18.82 -15.11
CA MET A 11 19.98 -17.55 -14.51
C MET A 11 19.90 -17.66 -12.99
N ASN A 12 20.95 -17.20 -12.29
CA ASN A 12 20.91 -16.99 -10.85
C ASN A 12 20.34 -15.60 -10.56
N GLY A 13 19.33 -15.49 -9.69
CA GLY A 13 18.66 -14.22 -9.38
C GLY A 13 17.56 -13.79 -10.35
N GLN A 14 17.36 -12.47 -10.49
CA GLN A 14 16.34 -11.84 -11.34
C GLN A 14 17.00 -11.06 -12.48
N ALA A 15 16.31 -10.96 -13.62
CA ALA A 15 16.68 -9.96 -14.62
C ALA A 15 16.45 -8.57 -14.02
N GLU A 16 17.29 -7.60 -14.38
CA GLU A 16 17.24 -6.25 -13.81
C GLU A 16 16.86 -5.22 -14.88
N ILE A 17 15.94 -4.32 -14.52
CA ILE A 17 15.66 -3.08 -15.24
C ILE A 17 16.13 -1.93 -14.36
N LYS A 18 17.01 -1.09 -14.89
CA LYS A 18 17.44 0.14 -14.23
C LYS A 18 16.82 1.34 -14.93
N ILE A 19 16.03 2.10 -14.18
CA ILE A 19 15.48 3.39 -14.62
C ILE A 19 16.58 4.45 -14.52
N MET A 20 16.86 5.10 -15.65
CA MET A 20 17.87 6.15 -15.78
C MET A 20 17.16 7.48 -16.00
N LYS A 21 16.82 8.19 -14.93
CA LYS A 21 16.28 9.56 -15.03
C LYS A 21 17.39 10.53 -15.46
N GLY A 22 18.62 10.33 -14.98
CA GLY A 22 19.79 11.14 -15.36
C GLY A 22 19.92 12.46 -14.60
N GLY A 23 19.23 12.62 -13.46
CA GLY A 23 19.35 13.78 -12.58
C GLY A 23 18.06 14.14 -11.84
N ASP A 24 18.19 15.10 -10.92
CA ASP A 24 17.09 15.55 -10.05
C ASP A 24 16.27 16.71 -10.64
N ASP A 25 16.56 17.14 -11.87
CA ASP A 25 15.76 18.16 -12.55
C ASP A 25 14.29 17.69 -12.68
N LEU A 26 13.37 18.58 -12.28
CA LEU A 26 11.93 18.31 -12.25
C LEU A 26 11.34 18.19 -13.66
N PHE A 27 11.99 18.76 -14.69
CA PHE A 27 11.45 18.80 -16.05
C PHE A 27 11.74 17.54 -16.88
N ILE A 28 12.59 16.62 -16.39
CA ILE A 28 12.98 15.41 -17.13
C ILE A 28 11.78 14.50 -17.41
N GLU A 29 10.87 14.40 -16.46
CA GLU A 29 9.73 13.48 -16.48
C GLU A 29 8.41 14.20 -16.84
N ASN A 30 8.51 15.45 -17.33
CA ASN A 30 7.35 16.23 -17.75
C ASN A 30 6.52 15.48 -18.80
N ASP A 31 5.21 15.71 -18.75
CA ASP A 31 4.20 15.12 -19.65
C ASP A 31 4.10 13.59 -19.62
N GLN A 32 4.89 12.92 -18.78
CA GLN A 32 4.80 11.47 -18.55
C GLN A 32 3.96 11.20 -17.30
N LYS A 33 3.27 10.05 -17.28
CA LYS A 33 2.45 9.63 -16.14
C LYS A 33 3.10 8.53 -15.30
N GLY A 34 4.00 7.75 -15.89
CA GLY A 34 4.82 6.76 -15.22
C GLY A 34 5.83 6.14 -16.19
N TRP A 35 6.92 5.60 -15.66
CA TRP A 35 7.98 4.94 -16.45
C TRP A 35 7.47 3.73 -17.24
N ILE A 36 6.47 3.04 -16.70
CA ILE A 36 5.69 1.99 -17.33
C ILE A 36 4.23 2.37 -17.15
N SER A 37 3.53 2.67 -18.25
CA SER A 37 2.12 3.06 -18.21
C SER A 37 1.25 2.00 -18.91
N ALA A 38 0.20 1.54 -18.23
CA ALA A 38 -0.83 0.70 -18.84
C ALA A 38 -2.01 1.58 -19.29
N ILE A 39 -2.24 1.62 -20.61
CA ILE A 39 -3.26 2.43 -21.27
C ILE A 39 -4.15 1.55 -22.15
N GLY A 40 -5.39 1.98 -22.41
CA GLY A 40 -6.35 1.30 -23.27
C GLY A 40 -6.86 -0.04 -22.72
N GLY A 41 -6.91 -0.21 -21.38
CA GLY A 41 -7.31 -1.46 -20.74
C GLY A 41 -6.25 -2.56 -20.85
N LEU A 42 -4.98 -2.18 -20.95
CA LEU A 42 -3.87 -3.12 -21.08
C LEU A 42 -3.78 -4.04 -19.85
N GLN A 43 -3.56 -5.33 -20.11
CA GLN A 43 -3.18 -6.30 -19.09
C GLN A 43 -1.65 -6.38 -19.02
N LEU A 44 -1.06 -5.69 -18.05
CA LEU A 44 0.37 -5.68 -17.80
C LEU A 44 0.73 -6.79 -16.81
N ARG A 45 1.59 -7.73 -17.25
CA ARG A 45 2.09 -8.82 -16.40
C ARG A 45 3.61 -8.83 -16.35
N ILE A 46 4.18 -8.78 -15.16
CA ILE A 46 5.63 -8.73 -14.94
C ILE A 46 6.05 -9.88 -14.03
N TYR A 47 7.00 -10.68 -14.50
CA TYR A 47 7.46 -11.89 -13.81
C TYR A 47 8.95 -11.86 -13.57
N GLY A 48 9.37 -11.95 -12.31
CA GLY A 48 10.75 -12.28 -11.98
C GLY A 48 11.78 -11.21 -12.33
N ILE A 49 11.39 -9.93 -12.33
CA ILE A 49 12.22 -8.76 -12.67
C ILE A 49 12.51 -7.94 -11.41
N LYS A 50 13.76 -7.51 -11.26
CA LYS A 50 14.17 -6.47 -10.31
C LYS A 50 14.18 -5.12 -11.00
N ILE A 51 13.50 -4.13 -10.44
CA ILE A 51 13.45 -2.76 -10.91
C ILE A 51 14.16 -1.88 -9.88
N ILE A 52 15.19 -1.17 -10.33
CA ILE A 52 15.95 -0.19 -9.55
C ILE A 52 16.03 1.14 -10.30
N THR A 53 16.52 2.18 -9.64
CA THR A 53 16.80 3.47 -10.29
C THR A 53 18.28 3.81 -10.25
N ASP A 54 18.66 4.86 -10.96
CA ASP A 54 19.96 5.52 -10.83
C ASP A 54 20.10 6.39 -9.56
N GLN A 55 19.19 6.25 -8.60
CA GLN A 55 19.06 7.03 -7.37
C GLN A 55 18.66 8.49 -7.56
N SER A 56 18.32 8.91 -8.78
CA SER A 56 17.66 10.21 -9.00
C SER A 56 16.29 10.22 -8.33
N LYS A 57 15.86 11.40 -7.90
CA LYS A 57 14.53 11.66 -7.34
C LYS A 57 13.49 11.58 -8.45
N LEU A 58 12.75 10.47 -8.54
CA LEU A 58 11.64 10.32 -9.47
C LEU A 58 10.50 11.24 -9.05
N THR A 59 9.78 11.80 -10.01
CA THR A 59 8.60 12.65 -9.78
C THR A 59 7.31 11.97 -10.23
N ILE A 60 7.44 10.87 -10.99
CA ILE A 60 6.33 10.07 -11.49
C ILE A 60 6.44 8.61 -11.00
N PRO A 61 5.32 7.89 -10.92
CA PRO A 61 5.29 6.45 -10.65
C PRO A 61 6.22 5.64 -11.55
N ILE A 62 6.71 4.50 -11.04
CA ILE A 62 7.33 3.48 -11.89
C ILE A 62 6.26 2.79 -12.73
N ILE A 63 5.16 2.37 -12.11
CA ILE A 63 4.02 1.77 -12.81
C ILE A 63 2.79 2.65 -12.60
N TYR A 64 2.20 3.13 -13.69
CA TYR A 64 0.96 3.90 -13.67
C TYR A 64 -0.14 3.18 -14.44
N ILE A 65 -1.27 2.91 -13.79
CA ILE A 65 -2.46 2.32 -14.44
C ILE A 65 -3.48 3.44 -14.64
N GLN A 66 -3.77 3.73 -15.91
CA GLN A 66 -4.54 4.91 -16.29
C GLN A 66 -5.99 4.60 -16.66
N ASP A 67 -6.24 3.51 -17.38
CA ASP A 67 -7.53 3.26 -18.00
C ASP A 67 -8.25 2.05 -17.38
N THR A 68 -9.58 2.06 -17.41
CA THR A 68 -10.43 1.00 -16.85
C THR A 68 -10.23 -0.34 -17.57
N ASN A 69 -10.66 -1.43 -16.94
CA ASN A 69 -10.47 -2.82 -17.42
C ASN A 69 -9.00 -3.26 -17.49
N SER A 70 -8.09 -2.51 -16.86
CA SER A 70 -6.67 -2.87 -16.80
C SER A 70 -6.43 -3.96 -15.76
N ILE A 71 -5.41 -4.78 -16.00
CA ILE A 71 -4.91 -5.75 -15.02
C ILE A 71 -3.43 -5.49 -14.84
N LEU A 72 -2.99 -5.35 -13.59
CA LEU A 72 -1.59 -5.37 -13.21
C LEU A 72 -1.31 -6.66 -12.43
N GLU A 73 -0.52 -7.54 -13.03
CA GLU A 73 -0.05 -8.77 -12.38
C GLU A 73 1.46 -8.69 -12.18
N LEU A 74 1.90 -8.77 -10.94
CA LEU A 74 3.30 -8.81 -10.54
C LEU A 74 3.54 -10.12 -9.83
N ASN A 75 4.53 -10.89 -10.29
CA ASN A 75 4.90 -12.13 -9.64
C ASN A 75 6.42 -12.23 -9.51
N THR A 76 6.89 -12.35 -8.28
CA THR A 76 8.32 -12.40 -7.96
C THR A 76 9.05 -11.16 -8.50
N VAL A 77 8.43 -9.98 -8.41
CA VAL A 77 9.02 -8.70 -8.84
C VAL A 77 9.65 -8.01 -7.65
N THR A 78 10.84 -7.44 -7.83
CA THR A 78 11.52 -6.64 -6.81
C THR A 78 11.49 -5.17 -7.23
N LEU A 79 11.05 -4.27 -6.37
CA LEU A 79 11.18 -2.82 -6.53
C LEU A 79 12.04 -2.32 -5.36
N SER A 80 13.26 -1.89 -5.64
CA SER A 80 14.22 -1.57 -4.59
C SER A 80 15.06 -0.34 -4.89
N GLU A 81 15.52 0.33 -3.84
CA GLU A 81 16.42 1.49 -3.95
C GLU A 81 15.76 2.61 -4.78
N ILE A 82 14.61 3.10 -4.34
CA ILE A 82 13.83 4.09 -5.09
C ILE A 82 13.60 5.34 -4.24
N LYS A 83 13.81 6.51 -4.85
CA LYS A 83 13.43 7.81 -4.27
C LYS A 83 12.33 8.42 -5.11
N LEU A 84 11.21 8.76 -4.47
CA LEU A 84 10.07 9.41 -5.11
C LEU A 84 9.81 10.75 -4.41
N ILE A 85 9.65 11.80 -5.21
CA ILE A 85 9.25 13.14 -4.77
C ILE A 85 8.07 13.57 -5.63
N PRO A 86 6.85 13.26 -5.18
CA PRO A 86 5.65 13.59 -5.93
C PRO A 86 5.51 15.11 -6.13
N PRO A 87 4.92 15.56 -7.24
CA PRO A 87 4.71 16.98 -7.50
C PRO A 87 3.78 17.61 -6.45
N SER A 88 3.87 18.93 -6.34
CA SER A 88 3.32 19.71 -5.21
C SER A 88 1.83 19.68 -4.96
N THR A 89 1.09 19.06 -5.86
CA THR A 89 -0.37 19.03 -5.86
C THR A 89 -0.93 17.63 -5.67
N GLN A 90 -0.11 16.57 -5.77
CA GLN A 90 -0.64 15.22 -5.82
C GLN A 90 0.35 14.18 -5.28
N ALA A 91 -0.06 13.47 -4.23
CA ALA A 91 0.63 12.28 -3.76
C ALA A 91 0.67 11.18 -4.85
N LYS A 92 1.77 10.44 -4.93
CA LYS A 92 1.96 9.39 -5.94
C LYS A 92 2.40 8.07 -5.29
N GLY A 93 2.03 6.96 -5.93
CA GLY A 93 2.60 5.65 -5.61
C GLY A 93 3.81 5.32 -6.48
N ILE A 94 4.69 4.43 -6.02
CA ILE A 94 5.65 3.76 -6.93
C ILE A 94 4.87 2.93 -7.96
N ILE A 95 3.88 2.19 -7.48
CA ILE A 95 2.77 1.66 -8.26
C ILE A 95 1.56 2.53 -7.95
N HIS A 96 1.00 3.17 -8.97
CA HIS A 96 -0.14 4.06 -8.81
C HIS A 96 -1.27 3.63 -9.73
N ILE A 97 -2.40 3.28 -9.12
CA ILE A 97 -3.67 2.99 -9.79
C ILE A 97 -4.62 4.14 -9.44
N ASP A 98 -5.05 4.91 -10.45
CA ASP A 98 -5.90 6.10 -10.28
C ASP A 98 -7.15 6.00 -11.17
N VAL A 99 -7.71 4.79 -11.26
CA VAL A 99 -8.81 4.45 -12.14
C VAL A 99 -9.59 3.26 -11.59
N ASP A 100 -10.90 3.27 -11.79
CA ASP A 100 -11.80 2.21 -11.36
C ASP A 100 -11.76 0.96 -12.27
N ASN A 101 -12.51 -0.07 -11.92
CA ASN A 101 -12.64 -1.31 -12.71
C ASN A 101 -11.29 -1.94 -13.10
N THR A 102 -10.37 -2.00 -12.14
CA THR A 102 -8.99 -2.48 -12.34
C THR A 102 -8.68 -3.62 -11.37
N GLN A 103 -7.81 -4.53 -11.79
CA GLN A 103 -7.31 -5.61 -10.94
C GLN A 103 -5.81 -5.47 -10.70
N LEU A 104 -5.40 -5.52 -9.43
CA LEU A 104 -4.01 -5.67 -8.99
C LEU A 104 -3.82 -7.06 -8.37
N ILE A 105 -2.85 -7.80 -8.88
CA ILE A 105 -2.40 -9.06 -8.30
C ILE A 105 -0.89 -8.93 -8.08
N ALA A 106 -0.45 -8.92 -6.82
CA ALA A 106 0.97 -8.96 -6.47
C ALA A 106 1.27 -10.25 -5.71
N GLN A 107 2.20 -11.05 -6.20
CA GLN A 107 2.58 -12.34 -5.64
C GLN A 107 4.08 -12.41 -5.42
N ASN A 108 4.51 -12.77 -4.21
CA ASN A 108 5.92 -13.00 -3.87
C ASN A 108 6.84 -11.81 -4.25
N CYS A 109 6.31 -10.59 -4.23
CA CYS A 109 7.03 -9.39 -4.61
C CYS A 109 7.78 -8.80 -3.42
N LEU A 110 8.89 -8.12 -3.68
CA LEU A 110 9.70 -7.44 -2.67
C LEU A 110 9.74 -5.94 -2.97
N PHE A 111 9.31 -5.13 -2.01
CA PHE A 111 9.43 -3.68 -2.03
C PHE A 111 10.39 -3.30 -0.90
N GLU A 112 11.56 -2.74 -1.23
CA GLU A 112 12.55 -2.45 -0.18
C GLU A 112 13.37 -1.18 -0.41
N ASN A 113 13.74 -0.51 0.68
CA ASN A 113 14.58 0.70 0.64
C ASN A 113 13.98 1.76 -0.30
N ILE A 114 12.74 2.12 0.01
CA ILE A 114 11.98 3.12 -0.74
C ILE A 114 11.82 4.35 0.15
N ASP A 115 12.13 5.52 -0.41
CA ASP A 115 12.01 6.81 0.28
C ASP A 115 11.09 7.73 -0.52
N ILE A 116 10.02 8.20 0.12
CA ILE A 116 8.99 9.03 -0.50
C ILE A 116 8.91 10.36 0.26
N GLU A 117 9.42 11.41 -0.36
CA GLU A 117 9.57 12.73 0.28
C GLU A 117 8.43 13.69 -0.12
N GLU A 118 8.44 14.88 0.49
CA GLU A 118 7.58 16.03 0.22
C GLU A 118 6.06 15.76 0.30
N TYR A 119 5.37 15.75 -0.84
CA TYR A 119 3.89 15.75 -0.93
C TYR A 119 3.27 14.38 -0.67
N GLY A 120 4.12 13.42 -0.30
CA GLY A 120 3.73 12.14 0.23
C GLY A 120 3.28 11.14 -0.83
N GLY A 121 3.08 9.90 -0.39
CA GLY A 121 2.85 8.81 -1.31
C GLY A 121 3.06 7.45 -0.66
N ASN A 122 3.09 6.42 -1.50
CA ASN A 122 3.05 5.03 -1.05
C ASN A 122 3.88 4.13 -2.00
N ALA A 123 4.27 2.94 -1.56
CA ALA A 123 4.79 1.95 -2.49
C ALA A 123 3.69 1.49 -3.47
N ILE A 124 2.49 1.23 -2.95
CA ILE A 124 1.29 0.95 -3.72
C ILE A 124 0.21 1.96 -3.32
N ARG A 125 -0.22 2.79 -4.27
CA ARG A 125 -1.30 3.75 -4.10
C ARG A 125 -2.47 3.39 -4.99
N ILE A 126 -3.62 3.12 -4.39
CA ILE A 126 -4.86 2.76 -5.08
C ILE A 126 -5.91 3.83 -4.79
N VAL A 127 -6.24 4.62 -5.80
CA VAL A 127 -7.27 5.64 -5.77
C VAL A 127 -8.39 5.20 -6.71
N ASN A 128 -9.57 4.96 -6.16
CA ASN A 128 -10.76 4.66 -6.96
C ASN A 128 -11.42 5.97 -7.39
N SER A 129 -11.08 6.44 -8.59
CA SER A 129 -11.56 7.71 -9.15
C SER A 129 -12.91 7.62 -9.87
N GLY A 130 -13.48 6.42 -10.02
CA GLY A 130 -14.70 6.18 -10.78
C GLY A 130 -15.85 5.61 -9.95
N SER A 131 -16.66 4.71 -10.51
CA SER A 131 -17.88 4.16 -9.88
C SER A 131 -17.90 2.63 -9.82
N TYR A 132 -16.89 1.97 -10.38
CA TYR A 132 -16.76 0.52 -10.38
C TYR A 132 -15.71 0.05 -9.34
N PRO A 133 -15.76 -1.20 -8.89
CA PRO A 133 -14.82 -1.70 -7.90
C PRO A 133 -13.40 -1.89 -8.46
N ILE A 134 -12.40 -1.69 -7.62
CA ILE A 134 -11.02 -2.17 -7.82
C ILE A 134 -10.81 -3.42 -6.96
N THR A 135 -10.17 -4.44 -7.51
CA THR A 135 -9.77 -5.63 -6.73
C THR A 135 -8.25 -5.69 -6.62
N ALA A 136 -7.73 -5.66 -5.39
CA ALA A 136 -6.33 -5.81 -5.08
C ALA A 136 -6.09 -7.06 -4.24
N THR A 137 -5.20 -7.95 -4.70
CA THR A 137 -4.78 -9.15 -3.99
C THR A 137 -3.26 -9.15 -3.86
N ILE A 138 -2.78 -9.16 -2.62
CA ILE A 138 -1.37 -9.10 -2.25
C ILE A 138 -1.02 -10.38 -1.49
N LYS A 139 -0.11 -11.20 -2.05
CA LYS A 139 0.16 -12.56 -1.59
C LYS A 139 1.66 -12.80 -1.42
N GLY A 140 2.10 -13.14 -0.22
CA GLY A 140 3.53 -13.41 0.07
C GLY A 140 4.47 -12.27 -0.26
N CYS A 141 3.97 -11.03 -0.30
CA CYS A 141 4.77 -9.85 -0.61
C CYS A 141 5.46 -9.31 0.65
N GLN A 142 6.63 -8.71 0.47
CA GLN A 142 7.40 -8.08 1.55
C GLN A 142 7.57 -6.59 1.27
N PHE A 143 7.32 -5.78 2.29
CA PHE A 143 7.48 -4.33 2.29
C PHE A 143 8.44 -3.97 3.42
N ASN A 144 9.69 -3.68 3.06
CA ASN A 144 10.79 -3.57 4.01
C ASN A 144 11.44 -2.19 3.93
N ASN A 145 11.53 -1.47 5.05
CA ASN A 145 12.21 -0.16 5.11
C ASN A 145 11.65 0.83 4.07
N ILE A 146 10.36 1.17 4.23
CA ILE A 146 9.66 2.11 3.36
C ILE A 146 9.33 3.36 4.17
N ASN A 147 9.95 4.47 3.81
CA ASN A 147 9.75 5.76 4.44
C ASN A 147 8.85 6.62 3.55
N SER A 148 7.84 7.25 4.13
CA SER A 148 7.01 8.23 3.41
C SER A 148 6.64 9.43 4.26
N ILE A 149 6.26 10.51 3.59
CA ILE A 149 5.51 11.61 4.19
C ILE A 149 4.02 11.43 3.86
N GLY A 150 3.13 11.82 4.77
CA GLY A 150 1.69 11.87 4.55
C GLY A 150 1.30 12.88 3.48
N ASP A 151 0.18 12.62 2.82
CA ASP A 151 -0.38 13.62 1.90
C ASP A 151 -1.06 14.79 2.65
N SER A 152 -1.52 15.79 1.91
CA SER A 152 -2.13 17.00 2.50
C SER A 152 -3.35 16.72 3.38
N ASN A 153 -4.01 15.57 3.21
CA ASN A 153 -5.15 15.11 3.99
C ASN A 153 -4.75 14.21 5.18
N GLY A 154 -3.46 14.11 5.50
CA GLY A 154 -2.95 13.30 6.61
C GLY A 154 -3.06 11.79 6.34
N ARG A 155 -3.17 11.40 5.07
CA ARG A 155 -3.27 9.99 4.67
C ARG A 155 -1.88 9.43 4.44
N GLY A 156 -1.54 8.38 5.19
CA GLY A 156 -0.24 7.71 5.16
C GLY A 156 -0.30 6.36 4.48
N GLY A 157 0.25 5.35 5.16
CA GLY A 157 0.38 3.97 4.70
C GLY A 157 1.56 3.80 3.74
N SER A 158 2.80 3.98 4.22
CA SER A 158 3.97 4.05 3.35
C SER A 158 4.08 2.86 2.38
N ALA A 159 3.64 1.67 2.80
CA ALA A 159 3.51 0.52 1.92
C ALA A 159 2.24 0.59 1.06
N ILE A 160 1.04 0.58 1.67
CA ILE A 160 -0.23 0.54 0.94
C ILE A 160 -1.17 1.65 1.40
N TYR A 161 -1.66 2.42 0.43
CA TYR A 161 -2.85 3.24 0.56
C TYR A 161 -3.94 2.74 -0.38
N MET A 162 -5.17 2.63 0.12
CA MET A 162 -6.33 2.31 -0.71
C MET A 162 -7.58 3.10 -0.33
N GLU A 163 -8.23 3.69 -1.34
CA GLU A 163 -9.63 4.10 -1.29
C GLU A 163 -10.52 2.91 -1.66
N ASN A 164 -11.07 2.24 -0.65
CA ASN A 164 -11.92 1.08 -0.79
C ASN A 164 -13.39 1.51 -0.96
N LYS A 165 -13.70 2.06 -2.13
CA LYS A 165 -15.02 2.61 -2.51
C LYS A 165 -15.73 1.71 -3.52
N HIS A 166 -17.04 1.88 -3.69
CA HIS A 166 -17.83 1.24 -4.76
C HIS A 166 -17.72 -0.30 -4.79
N GLY A 167 -17.64 -0.95 -3.61
CA GLY A 167 -17.52 -2.41 -3.51
C GLY A 167 -16.13 -2.95 -3.85
N SER A 168 -15.10 -2.09 -3.79
CA SER A 168 -13.71 -2.49 -3.98
C SER A 168 -13.24 -3.52 -2.94
N LYS A 169 -12.11 -4.16 -3.22
CA LYS A 169 -11.60 -5.26 -2.40
C LYS A 169 -10.10 -5.17 -2.23
N LEU A 170 -9.63 -5.33 -0.99
CA LEU A 170 -8.23 -5.52 -0.65
C LEU A 170 -8.07 -6.80 0.16
N VAL A 171 -7.31 -7.76 -0.38
CA VAL A 171 -7.00 -9.02 0.31
C VAL A 171 -5.49 -9.15 0.43
N ILE A 172 -5.01 -9.29 1.66
CA ILE A 172 -3.61 -9.50 2.02
C ILE A 172 -3.48 -10.90 2.62
N ASP A 173 -2.60 -11.72 2.03
CA ASP A 173 -2.62 -13.16 2.26
C ASP A 173 -1.24 -13.80 2.03
N ASP A 174 -1.13 -15.11 2.27
CA ASP A 174 0.07 -15.91 2.05
C ASP A 174 1.33 -15.38 2.77
N SER A 175 1.18 -14.97 4.03
CA SER A 175 2.27 -14.50 4.91
C SER A 175 3.01 -13.27 4.37
N CYS A 176 2.27 -12.24 3.97
CA CYS A 176 2.86 -10.94 3.64
C CYS A 176 3.62 -10.35 4.83
N GLN A 177 4.61 -9.50 4.59
CA GLN A 177 5.37 -8.83 5.63
C GLN A 177 5.40 -7.31 5.40
N PHE A 178 5.12 -6.56 6.44
CA PHE A 178 5.31 -5.11 6.52
C PHE A 178 6.27 -4.84 7.66
N TYR A 179 7.50 -4.45 7.33
CA TYR A 179 8.57 -4.31 8.28
C TYR A 179 9.27 -2.97 8.12
N LYS A 180 9.30 -2.19 9.21
CA LYS A 180 9.90 -0.84 9.22
C LYS A 180 9.30 0.06 8.15
N CYS A 181 7.98 0.03 8.03
CA CYS A 181 7.24 1.02 7.26
C CYS A 181 7.00 2.24 8.16
N ILE A 182 7.62 3.37 7.81
CA ILE A 182 7.58 4.59 8.62
C ILE A 182 6.89 5.67 7.82
N THR A 183 5.89 6.30 8.41
CA THR A 183 5.24 7.47 7.83
C THR A 183 5.38 8.68 8.74
N ASP A 184 5.75 9.82 8.15
CA ASP A 184 5.81 11.12 8.82
C ASP A 184 4.56 11.96 8.49
N LYS A 185 4.08 12.76 9.45
CA LYS A 185 2.98 13.73 9.27
C LYS A 185 1.66 13.14 8.74
N ALA A 186 1.30 11.93 9.15
CA ALA A 186 0.11 11.24 8.64
C ALA A 186 -0.54 10.32 9.68
N ASN A 187 -1.43 9.44 9.20
CA ASN A 187 -1.94 8.28 9.92
C ASN A 187 -1.63 6.99 9.14
N GLY A 188 -1.46 5.86 9.84
CA GLY A 188 -1.12 4.58 9.24
C GLY A 188 0.36 4.51 8.86
N GLY A 189 1.17 3.73 9.59
CA GLY A 189 2.58 3.57 9.23
C GLY A 189 2.77 2.71 7.97
N ALA A 190 2.28 1.47 7.98
CA ALA A 190 2.38 0.58 6.82
C ALA A 190 1.17 0.67 5.89
N ILE A 191 -0.04 0.62 6.46
CA ILE A 191 -1.28 0.48 5.70
C ILE A 191 -2.27 1.58 6.11
N TYR A 192 -2.85 2.24 5.13
CA TYR A 192 -3.99 3.15 5.30
C TYR A 192 -5.12 2.72 4.36
N VAL A 193 -6.31 2.49 4.91
CA VAL A 193 -7.50 2.16 4.12
C VAL A 193 -8.66 3.08 4.49
N ASP A 194 -9.23 3.74 3.48
CA ASP A 194 -10.46 4.52 3.58
C ASP A 194 -11.61 3.75 2.93
N ILE A 195 -12.58 3.31 3.73
CA ILE A 195 -13.63 2.37 3.33
C ILE A 195 -14.97 3.09 3.20
N ASP A 196 -15.67 2.86 2.10
CA ASP A 196 -17.09 3.16 2.02
C ASP A 196 -17.90 1.94 2.51
N PHE A 197 -18.34 1.99 3.77
CA PHE A 197 -19.09 0.89 4.40
C PHE A 197 -20.52 0.75 3.88
N THR A 198 -20.99 1.62 2.97
CA THR A 198 -22.33 1.52 2.38
C THR A 198 -22.44 0.48 1.27
N PHE A 199 -21.31 0.11 0.65
CA PHE A 199 -21.24 -0.86 -0.44
C PHE A 199 -20.74 -2.24 0.02
N GLU A 200 -20.78 -3.21 -0.88
CA GLU A 200 -20.23 -4.55 -0.66
C GLU A 200 -18.71 -4.60 -0.80
N PHE A 201 -18.00 -3.84 0.03
CA PHE A 201 -16.54 -3.83 0.07
C PHE A 201 -15.95 -5.14 0.63
N GLU A 202 -14.65 -5.33 0.48
CA GLU A 202 -13.88 -6.30 1.26
C GLU A 202 -12.53 -5.72 1.68
N PHE A 203 -12.16 -5.88 2.95
CA PHE A 203 -10.80 -5.67 3.41
C PHE A 203 -10.41 -6.80 4.37
N LYS A 204 -9.49 -7.66 3.93
CA LYS A 204 -9.08 -8.84 4.67
C LYS A 204 -7.58 -8.96 4.80
N ILE A 205 -7.13 -9.30 6.00
CA ILE A 205 -5.76 -9.76 6.27
C ILE A 205 -5.86 -11.20 6.76
N ASN A 206 -5.70 -12.13 5.83
CA ASN A 206 -5.78 -13.56 6.09
C ASN A 206 -4.46 -14.13 6.64
N SER A 207 -3.33 -13.54 6.26
CA SER A 207 -2.01 -13.92 6.74
C SER A 207 -0.99 -12.81 6.43
N ALA A 208 -0.60 -12.06 7.45
CA ALA A 208 0.48 -11.07 7.32
C ALA A 208 1.12 -10.73 8.67
N THR A 209 2.38 -10.32 8.68
CA THR A 209 3.05 -9.74 9.83
C THR A 209 3.29 -8.25 9.61
N VAL A 210 2.83 -7.40 10.54
CA VAL A 210 3.05 -5.95 10.57
C VAL A 210 3.89 -5.61 11.81
N LYS A 211 5.16 -5.27 11.57
CA LYS A 211 6.15 -5.16 12.64
C LYS A 211 7.06 -3.94 12.51
N GLU A 212 7.38 -3.33 13.65
CA GLU A 212 8.33 -2.20 13.74
C GLU A 212 7.95 -1.02 12.83
N CYS A 213 6.66 -0.89 12.51
CA CYS A 213 6.12 0.22 11.74
C CYS A 213 5.82 1.40 12.67
N GLN A 214 5.97 2.61 12.15
CA GLN A 214 5.90 3.81 12.98
C GLN A 214 5.14 4.93 12.29
N ILE A 215 4.39 5.70 13.08
CA ILE A 215 3.77 6.95 12.63
C ILE A 215 4.21 8.13 13.50
N LYS A 216 4.59 9.22 12.82
CA LYS A 216 4.93 10.51 13.45
C LYS A 216 3.84 11.55 13.19
N ILE A 217 3.60 12.39 14.19
CA ILE A 217 2.62 13.48 14.17
C ILE A 217 3.14 14.67 13.36
N ASP A 218 2.24 15.33 12.66
CA ASP A 218 2.49 16.68 12.17
C ASP A 218 2.25 17.70 13.30
N THR A 219 3.32 18.27 13.84
CA THR A 219 3.22 19.33 14.85
C THR A 219 3.02 20.73 14.26
N SER A 220 3.03 20.87 12.93
CA SER A 220 2.88 22.17 12.25
C SER A 220 1.42 22.58 12.04
N LYS A 221 0.47 21.64 12.17
CA LYS A 221 -0.97 21.86 12.02
C LYS A 221 -1.78 20.88 12.87
N ASP A 222 -2.95 21.32 13.34
CA ASP A 222 -3.85 20.46 14.11
C ASP A 222 -4.79 19.63 13.22
N LEU A 223 -5.12 20.15 12.03
CA LEU A 223 -6.05 19.55 11.09
C LEU A 223 -5.40 19.31 9.72
N PRO A 224 -5.63 18.14 9.09
CA PRO A 224 -6.27 16.96 9.68
C PRO A 224 -5.40 16.37 10.81
N PRO A 225 -6.02 15.69 11.80
CA PRO A 225 -5.29 15.14 12.92
C PRO A 225 -4.42 13.96 12.46
N THR A 226 -3.17 13.94 12.90
CA THR A 226 -2.15 12.94 12.53
C THR A 226 -1.57 12.24 13.76
N GLY A 227 -0.76 11.20 13.54
CA GLY A 227 -0.03 10.45 14.57
C GLY A 227 -0.73 9.18 15.09
N TYR A 228 -1.72 8.67 14.36
CA TYR A 228 -2.51 7.49 14.76
C TYR A 228 -2.22 6.26 13.89
N GLY A 229 -2.26 5.06 14.48
CA GLY A 229 -2.15 3.78 13.75
C GLY A 229 -0.73 3.48 13.29
N GLY A 230 0.15 3.06 14.20
CA GLY A 230 1.58 2.86 13.89
C GLY A 230 1.86 1.78 12.84
N GLY A 231 1.03 0.75 12.77
CA GLY A 231 1.03 -0.23 11.68
C GLY A 231 -0.07 0.06 10.66
N ILE A 232 -1.32 0.09 11.13
CA ILE A 232 -2.51 0.15 10.28
C ILE A 232 -3.45 1.26 10.75
N PHE A 233 -3.97 2.03 9.81
CA PHE A 233 -5.06 2.96 10.04
C PHE A 233 -6.24 2.65 9.11
N ILE A 234 -7.43 2.51 9.70
CA ILE A 234 -8.67 2.26 8.96
C ILE A 234 -9.64 3.39 9.29
N THR A 235 -10.24 3.97 8.26
CA THR A 235 -11.33 4.94 8.40
C THR A 235 -12.43 4.65 7.39
N GLY A 236 -13.58 5.28 7.56
CA GLY A 236 -14.62 5.20 6.55
C GLY A 236 -15.97 5.74 6.99
N ASP A 237 -16.82 5.98 6.00
CA ASP A 237 -18.19 6.44 6.17
C ASP A 237 -19.19 5.30 5.99
N GLY A 238 -20.39 5.46 6.56
CA GLY A 238 -21.45 4.45 6.51
C GLY A 238 -21.53 3.56 7.75
N ASN A 239 -22.35 2.51 7.68
CA ASN A 239 -22.63 1.61 8.79
C ASN A 239 -22.32 0.17 8.39
N TYR A 240 -21.14 -0.31 8.81
CA TYR A 240 -20.76 -1.69 8.58
C TYR A 240 -21.66 -2.66 9.33
N ASP A 241 -22.07 -3.74 8.65
CA ASP A 241 -22.71 -4.92 9.23
C ASP A 241 -21.67 -6.04 9.41
N PRO A 242 -21.25 -6.32 10.67
CA PRO A 242 -20.26 -7.36 10.96
C PRO A 242 -20.66 -8.77 10.51
N SER A 243 -21.95 -9.06 10.36
CA SER A 243 -22.42 -10.39 9.91
C SER A 243 -22.02 -10.74 8.48
N THR A 244 -21.60 -9.74 7.71
CA THR A 244 -21.11 -9.91 6.34
C THR A 244 -19.68 -10.45 6.26
N LEU A 245 -18.91 -10.38 7.36
CA LEU A 245 -17.50 -10.83 7.43
C LEU A 245 -16.58 -10.23 6.35
N ARG A 246 -16.92 -9.03 5.85
CA ARG A 246 -16.18 -8.28 4.83
C ARG A 246 -14.95 -7.54 5.37
N LEU A 247 -14.90 -7.26 6.67
CA LEU A 247 -13.77 -6.65 7.35
C LEU A 247 -13.21 -7.65 8.37
N ASP A 248 -12.08 -8.27 8.03
CA ASP A 248 -11.50 -9.37 8.80
C ASP A 248 -9.97 -9.25 8.87
N LEU A 249 -9.45 -9.00 10.08
CA LEU A 249 -8.03 -8.88 10.36
C LEU A 249 -7.50 -10.06 11.20
N SER A 250 -8.29 -11.13 11.36
CA SER A 250 -7.98 -12.26 12.26
C SER A 250 -6.66 -12.97 11.93
N GLY A 251 -6.22 -12.92 10.68
CA GLY A 251 -4.98 -13.54 10.21
C GLY A 251 -3.71 -12.69 10.38
N MET A 252 -3.80 -11.49 10.95
CA MET A 252 -2.63 -10.63 11.11
C MET A 252 -1.83 -10.96 12.37
N GLU A 253 -0.52 -10.88 12.26
CA GLU A 253 0.41 -10.73 13.37
C GLU A 253 0.84 -9.27 13.45
N ILE A 254 0.67 -8.63 14.62
CA ILE A 254 0.96 -7.20 14.76
C ILE A 254 1.71 -6.92 16.06
N LEU A 255 2.97 -6.48 15.95
CA LEU A 255 3.87 -6.30 17.10
C LEU A 255 4.89 -5.17 16.90
N ASP A 256 5.40 -4.65 18.01
CA ASP A 256 6.49 -3.67 18.05
C ASP A 256 6.27 -2.40 17.20
N ASN A 257 5.02 -2.06 16.88
CA ASN A 257 4.68 -0.84 16.17
C ASN A 257 4.52 0.34 17.15
N SER A 258 4.75 1.56 16.69
CA SER A 258 4.60 2.77 17.51
C SER A 258 3.80 3.86 16.83
N ALA A 259 3.06 4.62 17.64
CA ALA A 259 2.33 5.80 17.19
C ALA A 259 2.52 6.93 18.21
N GLU A 260 2.82 8.14 17.73
CA GLU A 260 3.05 9.28 18.60
C GLU A 260 1.78 9.79 19.33
N LYS A 261 0.58 9.50 18.82
CA LYS A 261 -0.69 9.76 19.53
C LYS A 261 -1.34 8.51 20.12
N SER A 262 -1.89 7.63 19.29
CA SER A 262 -2.69 6.48 19.75
C SER A 262 -2.85 5.41 18.68
N GLY A 263 -3.25 4.21 19.10
CA GLY A 263 -3.28 3.04 18.22
C GLY A 263 -1.87 2.69 17.79
N GLN A 264 -1.04 2.29 18.76
CA GLN A 264 0.38 1.97 18.55
C GLN A 264 0.56 1.00 17.39
N SER A 265 -0.38 0.06 17.23
CA SER A 265 -0.43 -0.89 16.14
C SER A 265 -1.57 -0.63 15.16
N LEU A 266 -2.81 -0.66 15.63
CA LEU A 266 -4.02 -0.46 14.83
C LEU A 266 -4.82 0.71 15.38
N TYR A 267 -5.32 1.58 14.50
CA TYR A 267 -6.30 2.60 14.84
C TYR A 267 -7.46 2.59 13.83
N VAL A 268 -8.69 2.57 14.33
CA VAL A 268 -9.89 2.44 13.51
C VAL A 268 -10.89 3.54 13.85
N VAL A 269 -11.39 4.23 12.81
CA VAL A 269 -12.43 5.25 12.92
C VAL A 269 -13.62 4.83 12.06
N MET A 270 -14.72 4.43 12.70
CA MET A 270 -15.96 4.06 12.00
C MET A 270 -17.17 4.14 12.94
N ASN A 271 -18.37 4.32 12.38
CA ASN A 271 -19.61 4.43 13.16
C ASN A 271 -19.96 3.17 13.96
N LYS A 272 -19.70 1.99 13.37
CA LYS A 272 -20.09 0.68 13.89
C LYS A 272 -18.95 -0.09 14.55
N LEU A 273 -17.96 0.64 15.10
CA LEU A 273 -16.75 0.06 15.68
C LEU A 273 -17.05 -0.91 16.82
N LYS A 274 -17.93 -0.52 17.75
CA LYS A 274 -18.34 -1.38 18.87
C LYS A 274 -18.99 -2.68 18.38
N ASP A 275 -19.88 -2.58 17.40
CA ASP A 275 -20.60 -3.73 16.85
C ASP A 275 -19.61 -4.70 16.19
N TRP A 276 -18.61 -4.19 15.44
CA TRP A 276 -17.56 -5.01 14.85
C TRP A 276 -16.65 -5.67 15.89
N CYS A 277 -16.17 -4.91 16.89
CA CYS A 277 -15.32 -5.46 17.96
C CYS A 277 -16.03 -6.52 18.83
N GLN A 278 -17.36 -6.45 18.94
CA GLN A 278 -18.16 -7.40 19.72
C GLN A 278 -18.65 -8.60 18.89
N TYR A 279 -18.50 -8.56 17.58
CA TYR A 279 -18.89 -9.65 16.71
C TYR A 279 -17.88 -10.79 16.74
N GLY A 280 -18.36 -12.03 16.68
CA GLY A 280 -17.54 -13.22 16.90
C GLY A 280 -17.23 -13.45 18.39
N LEU A 281 -16.10 -14.09 18.68
CA LEU A 281 -15.65 -14.33 20.05
C LEU A 281 -14.44 -13.45 20.39
N SER A 282 -14.55 -12.66 21.45
CA SER A 282 -13.43 -11.87 22.01
C SER A 282 -12.72 -10.92 21.02
N GLY A 283 -13.41 -10.42 20.00
CA GLY A 283 -12.84 -9.51 19.00
C GLY A 283 -12.02 -10.21 17.92
N GLU A 284 -12.32 -11.49 17.64
CA GLU A 284 -11.69 -12.36 16.63
C GLU A 284 -11.31 -11.64 15.33
N TYR A 285 -12.25 -10.89 14.74
CA TYR A 285 -12.05 -10.22 13.45
C TYR A 285 -11.20 -8.93 13.51
N VAL A 286 -10.86 -8.47 14.72
CA VAL A 286 -10.12 -7.21 14.96
C VAL A 286 -8.71 -7.48 15.47
N LYS A 287 -8.56 -8.42 16.41
CA LYS A 287 -7.35 -8.59 17.21
C LYS A 287 -6.19 -9.28 16.48
N GLY A 288 -6.43 -9.94 15.34
CA GLY A 288 -5.40 -10.79 14.74
C GLY A 288 -4.95 -11.87 15.73
N ASN A 289 -3.66 -12.17 15.75
CA ASN A 289 -3.04 -13.08 16.73
C ASN A 289 -2.64 -12.42 18.06
N TYR A 290 -3.14 -11.21 18.36
CA TYR A 290 -2.80 -10.47 19.58
C TYR A 290 -3.17 -11.25 20.84
N SER A 291 -2.22 -11.42 21.75
CA SER A 291 -2.47 -12.03 23.06
C SER A 291 -2.70 -10.94 24.11
N ASP A 292 -3.81 -11.03 24.84
CA ASP A 292 -4.15 -10.13 25.96
C ASP A 292 -3.17 -10.25 27.16
N THR A 293 -2.15 -11.11 27.10
CA THR A 293 -1.21 -11.37 28.20
C THR A 293 0.00 -10.44 28.27
N LEU A 294 0.16 -9.55 27.27
CA LEU A 294 1.33 -8.68 27.14
C LEU A 294 0.99 -7.17 27.19
N SER A 295 -0.18 -6.79 27.70
CA SER A 295 -0.59 -5.38 27.89
C SER A 295 -0.19 -4.81 29.24
#